data_AF-A0A7J3QWK9-F1
#
_entry.id   AF-A0A7J3QWK9-F1
#
_cell.length_a   1.000
_cell.length_b   1.000
_cell.length_c   1.000
_cell.angle_alpha   90.00
_cell.angle_beta   90.00
_cell.angle_gamma   90.00
#
_symmetry.space_group_name_H-M   'P 1'
#
loop_
_entity.id
_entity.type
_entity.pdbx_description
1 polymer ?
#
loop_
_entity_poly.entity_id
_entity_poly.type
_entity_poly.pdbx_seq_one_letter_code
_entity_poly.pdbx_strand_id
1 'polypeptide(L)'
;MKINIPPRGDVVGLRSHIKGISTIALILLVLISAVIGGIISYAFTIAYYTKIPEKTTLTITNVYINPKNVRSFSVTVLNPSYSPKSANITRIAVSLKNGAQLYDVVETTPSIGKGLEIREGEVVNITCLKLKKDNVYMTFGEFTNTFAGEKILVHVFSEGSPAANMETTLPNVKINVFTDFDRQFFESVEYFNLTIENRQPEPLMNLTISQVLVRGETVETEPSLPIILMPNQNKTLTCRRNWEDLKSLKVEITVKTEEGYESTCITNELPGATIYIERVKFDYDDASYFNVTVSSVEHSAEVYISRIELKLENEQPIPLNTSYPANINVIPILLLPNQSLTFKCIWDWHPHRNKTITLTVYTKQGIKAQSDPIKTPTEILWEITNVYFDLDKVDFFTVNITNRLCSQNITVTAVKLNNENVNVVNPPSVILPGQQVTLNCSFSWRSLINTNVTVSVSVAGEGNLQSTSSATVRIPPVKLSILEENFVFGEFALPNSTLVIPYVNITVRNSNNSLLNVTITKITLTILYRDGAAFRSETIEVDGTLTYPLLLPEGYLLSINKTVTFVCLSSWPIYLTPNAVSVTATVYTSEGFQATRTWKPSPP
;
A
#
# COMPACT_ATOMS: atom_id res chain seq x y z
N MET A 1 129.86 35.03 -93.50
CA MET A 1 130.68 35.31 -92.30
C MET A 1 129.73 35.49 -91.13
N LYS A 2 130.01 34.87 -89.97
CA LYS A 2 129.20 34.84 -88.74
C LYS A 2 128.57 36.20 -88.36
N ILE A 3 127.45 36.21 -87.65
CA ILE A 3 127.34 36.49 -86.20
C ILE A 3 125.85 36.50 -85.78
N ASN A 4 125.63 36.04 -84.54
CA ASN A 4 124.38 35.76 -83.82
C ASN A 4 124.05 36.90 -82.83
N ILE A 5 122.79 37.33 -82.67
CA ILE A 5 122.28 38.12 -81.52
C ILE A 5 120.75 37.92 -81.35
N PRO A 6 120.22 37.61 -80.14
CA PRO A 6 118.79 37.76 -79.77
C PRO A 6 118.60 38.78 -78.61
N PRO A 7 117.38 38.99 -78.04
CA PRO A 7 116.11 39.49 -78.60
C PRO A 7 115.63 40.79 -77.90
N ARG A 8 114.50 41.39 -78.32
CA ARG A 8 113.74 42.37 -77.52
C ARG A 8 112.24 42.29 -77.86
N GLY A 9 111.40 42.20 -76.83
CA GLY A 9 109.96 41.94 -76.94
C GLY A 9 109.09 43.17 -77.18
N ASP A 10 107.81 42.90 -77.45
CA ASP A 10 106.72 43.89 -77.41
C ASP A 10 105.41 43.26 -76.90
N VAL A 11 104.67 44.07 -76.15
CA VAL A 11 103.44 43.80 -75.41
C VAL A 11 102.26 44.42 -76.17
N VAL A 12 101.25 43.65 -76.58
CA VAL A 12 99.86 44.13 -76.77
C VAL A 12 98.87 42.96 -76.69
N GLY A 13 97.82 43.07 -75.87
CA GLY A 13 96.64 42.19 -76.02
C GLY A 13 95.63 42.07 -74.86
N LEU A 14 95.78 42.75 -73.72
CA LEU A 14 94.88 42.59 -72.57
C LEU A 14 93.62 43.51 -72.63
N ARG A 15 92.79 43.42 -73.68
CA ARG A 15 91.61 44.32 -73.83
C ARG A 15 90.23 43.67 -74.02
N SER A 16 90.12 42.35 -74.15
CA SER A 16 88.80 41.68 -74.31
C SER A 16 88.26 41.00 -73.04
N HIS A 17 89.10 40.61 -72.08
CA HIS A 17 88.65 39.87 -70.88
C HIS A 17 88.12 40.74 -69.73
N ILE A 18 88.44 42.05 -69.69
CA ILE A 18 87.99 42.95 -68.61
C ILE A 18 86.51 43.34 -68.77
N LYS A 19 85.99 43.46 -70.00
CA LYS A 19 84.58 43.79 -70.25
C LYS A 19 83.62 42.64 -69.87
N GLY A 20 83.95 41.38 -70.17
CA GLY A 20 83.10 40.23 -69.82
C GLY A 20 82.97 39.98 -68.32
N ILE A 21 84.08 40.12 -67.57
CA ILE A 21 84.11 39.98 -66.11
C ILE A 21 83.37 41.15 -65.45
N SER A 22 83.51 42.37 -65.98
CA SER A 22 82.81 43.56 -65.47
C SER A 22 81.29 43.49 -65.66
N THR A 23 80.80 42.96 -66.79
CA THR A 23 79.35 42.86 -67.04
C THR A 23 78.70 41.77 -66.19
N ILE A 24 79.36 40.62 -66.01
CA ILE A 24 78.87 39.55 -65.13
C ILE A 24 78.87 40.01 -63.67
N ALA A 25 79.93 40.71 -63.21
CA ALA A 25 79.98 41.29 -61.89
C ALA A 25 78.87 42.33 -61.66
N LEU A 26 78.57 43.17 -62.65
CA LEU A 26 77.48 44.14 -62.58
C LEU A 26 76.10 43.46 -62.49
N ILE A 27 75.84 42.44 -63.32
CA ILE A 27 74.58 41.67 -63.28
C ILE A 27 74.43 41.00 -61.91
N LEU A 28 75.49 40.38 -61.40
CA LEU A 28 75.48 39.74 -60.08
C LEU A 28 75.20 40.76 -58.97
N LEU A 29 75.79 41.95 -59.05
CA LEU A 29 75.62 43.01 -58.05
C LEU A 29 74.21 43.62 -58.09
N VAL A 30 73.62 43.77 -59.28
CA VAL A 30 72.21 44.18 -59.45
C VAL A 30 71.28 43.10 -58.91
N LEU A 31 71.57 41.81 -59.14
CA LEU A 31 70.76 40.69 -58.64
C LEU A 31 70.84 40.60 -57.11
N ILE A 32 72.03 40.76 -56.54
CA ILE A 32 72.24 40.84 -55.09
C ILE A 32 71.51 42.06 -54.51
N SER A 33 71.61 43.23 -55.15
CA SER A 33 70.91 44.44 -54.70
C SER A 33 69.39 44.30 -54.80
N ALA A 34 68.87 43.60 -55.81
CA ALA A 34 67.44 43.34 -55.95
C ALA A 34 66.94 42.35 -54.88
N VAL A 35 67.72 41.31 -54.58
CA VAL A 35 67.41 40.35 -53.50
C VAL A 35 67.47 41.04 -52.14
N ILE A 36 68.53 41.81 -51.85
CA ILE A 36 68.67 42.56 -50.60
C ILE A 36 67.56 43.61 -50.48
N GLY A 37 67.28 44.36 -51.54
CA GLY A 37 66.21 45.36 -51.58
C GLY A 37 64.83 44.71 -51.39
N GLY A 38 64.59 43.55 -51.97
CA GLY A 38 63.39 42.75 -51.76
C GLY A 38 63.24 42.29 -50.31
N ILE A 39 64.31 41.80 -49.68
CA ILE A 39 64.32 41.38 -48.27
C ILE A 39 64.08 42.58 -47.33
N ILE A 40 64.72 43.72 -47.58
CA ILE A 40 64.53 44.93 -46.78
C ILE A 40 63.10 45.46 -46.92
N SER A 41 62.56 45.49 -48.15
CA SER A 41 61.18 45.90 -48.42
C SER A 41 60.17 44.98 -47.71
N TYR A 42 60.38 43.66 -47.76
CA TYR A 42 59.57 42.69 -47.03
C TYR A 42 59.67 42.89 -45.50
N ALA A 43 60.88 43.09 -44.96
CA ALA A 43 61.09 43.31 -43.53
C ALA A 43 60.43 44.60 -43.02
N PHE A 44 60.49 45.69 -43.79
CA PHE A 44 59.86 46.96 -43.41
C PHE A 44 58.34 46.92 -43.55
N THR A 45 57.82 46.22 -44.55
CA THR A 45 56.37 46.10 -44.74
C THR A 45 55.75 45.22 -43.66
N ILE A 46 56.30 44.04 -43.37
CA ILE A 46 55.70 43.14 -42.38
C ILE A 46 55.69 43.73 -40.95
N ALA A 47 56.73 44.48 -40.58
CA ALA A 47 56.84 45.10 -39.25
C ALA A 47 55.72 46.10 -38.94
N TYR A 48 55.19 46.81 -39.96
CA TYR A 48 54.07 47.74 -39.78
C TYR A 48 52.71 47.03 -39.69
N TYR A 49 52.58 45.84 -40.27
CA TYR A 49 51.32 45.08 -40.30
C TYR A 49 51.21 44.03 -39.17
N THR A 50 52.31 43.63 -38.56
CA THR A 50 52.32 42.74 -37.38
C THR A 50 52.25 43.58 -36.10
N LYS A 51 51.04 43.86 -35.62
CA LYS A 51 50.86 44.27 -34.21
C LYS A 51 51.16 43.06 -33.33
N ILE A 52 52.35 43.03 -32.75
CA ILE A 52 52.70 42.03 -31.73
C ILE A 52 51.84 42.32 -30.48
N PRO A 53 51.14 41.33 -29.92
CA PRO A 53 50.30 41.54 -28.76
C PRO A 53 51.14 41.95 -27.53
N GLU A 54 50.69 42.99 -26.82
CA GLU A 54 51.36 43.48 -25.60
C GLU A 54 51.19 42.53 -24.40
N LYS A 55 50.19 41.65 -24.46
CA LYS A 55 49.86 40.67 -23.43
C LYS A 55 50.10 39.25 -23.93
N THR A 56 50.36 38.34 -23.00
CA THR A 56 50.47 36.90 -23.27
C THR A 56 49.26 36.44 -24.08
N THR A 57 49.51 35.67 -25.14
CA THR A 57 48.46 35.16 -26.03
C THR A 57 48.32 33.66 -25.83
N LEU A 58 47.08 33.20 -25.71
CA LEU A 58 46.75 31.78 -25.60
C LEU A 58 45.60 31.46 -26.54
N THR A 59 45.68 30.35 -27.27
CA THR A 59 44.59 29.89 -28.14
C THR A 59 44.33 28.41 -27.94
N ILE A 60 43.07 28.01 -28.01
CA ILE A 60 42.69 26.60 -28.13
C ILE A 60 42.75 26.26 -29.62
N THR A 61 43.49 25.21 -29.97
CA THR A 61 43.60 24.74 -31.36
C THR A 61 42.66 23.59 -31.65
N ASN A 62 42.30 22.80 -30.63
CA ASN A 62 41.40 21.68 -30.76
C ASN A 62 40.71 21.35 -29.44
N VAL A 63 39.46 20.89 -29.52
CA VAL A 63 38.75 20.21 -28.43
C VAL A 63 38.27 18.88 -28.97
N TYR A 64 38.79 17.78 -28.43
CA TYR A 64 38.47 16.44 -28.88
C TYR A 64 37.65 15.68 -27.84
N ILE A 65 36.49 15.20 -28.26
CA ILE A 65 35.60 14.34 -27.47
C ILE A 65 35.44 13.04 -28.24
N ASN A 66 35.80 11.91 -27.63
CA ASN A 66 35.61 10.60 -28.23
C ASN A 66 34.23 10.07 -27.85
N PRO A 67 33.27 9.94 -28.78
CA PRO A 67 31.93 9.47 -28.44
C PRO A 67 31.94 8.00 -27.94
N LYS A 68 32.96 7.20 -28.29
CA LYS A 68 33.13 5.81 -27.81
C LYS A 68 33.84 5.70 -26.45
N ASN A 69 34.33 6.82 -25.92
CA ASN A 69 34.95 6.88 -24.59
C ASN A 69 34.79 8.30 -24.04
N VAL A 70 33.67 8.53 -23.33
CA VAL A 70 33.31 9.83 -22.74
C VAL A 70 33.73 9.94 -21.27
N ARG A 71 34.74 9.18 -20.84
CA ARG A 71 35.33 9.34 -19.50
C ARG A 71 36.12 10.63 -19.35
N SER A 72 36.51 11.25 -20.47
CA SER A 72 37.27 12.49 -20.51
C SER A 72 37.13 13.18 -21.87
N PHE A 73 37.51 14.45 -21.93
CA PHE A 73 37.77 15.16 -23.19
C PHE A 73 39.17 15.77 -23.18
N SER A 74 39.72 16.04 -24.36
CA SER A 74 41.05 16.64 -24.50
C SER A 74 40.96 18.05 -25.08
N VAL A 75 41.71 18.97 -24.50
CA VAL A 75 41.87 20.34 -24.98
C VAL A 75 43.32 20.54 -25.42
N THR A 76 43.52 20.94 -26.67
CA THR A 76 44.84 21.30 -27.18
C THR A 76 44.99 22.81 -27.13
N VAL A 77 46.01 23.28 -26.42
CA VAL A 77 46.29 24.70 -26.23
C VAL A 77 47.65 25.03 -26.82
N LEU A 78 47.73 26.16 -27.52
CA LEU A 78 48.96 26.71 -28.12
C LEU A 78 49.25 28.07 -27.49
N ASN A 79 50.48 28.24 -26.97
CA ASN A 79 51.06 29.55 -26.75
C ASN A 79 51.84 29.93 -28.02
N PRO A 80 51.37 30.88 -28.86
CA PRO A 80 52.03 31.18 -30.12
C PRO A 80 53.47 31.69 -29.92
N SER A 81 54.36 31.42 -30.87
CA SER A 81 55.77 31.84 -30.79
C SER A 81 55.98 33.36 -30.76
N TYR A 82 54.98 34.13 -31.17
CA TYR A 82 54.98 35.60 -31.10
C TYR A 82 54.43 36.15 -29.77
N SER A 83 54.00 35.28 -28.84
CA SER A 83 53.56 35.69 -27.51
C SER A 83 54.73 36.30 -26.75
N PRO A 84 54.53 37.40 -26.00
CA PRO A 84 55.64 38.09 -25.33
C PRO A 84 56.24 37.30 -24.16
N LYS A 85 55.54 36.30 -23.61
CA LYS A 85 55.95 35.47 -22.46
C LYS A 85 55.27 34.08 -22.48
N SER A 86 55.78 33.14 -21.68
CA SER A 86 55.08 31.92 -21.28
C SER A 86 53.65 32.21 -20.79
N ALA A 87 52.71 31.32 -21.12
CA ALA A 87 51.35 31.36 -20.62
C ALA A 87 51.19 30.47 -19.38
N ASN A 88 50.50 30.96 -18.36
CA ASN A 88 50.23 30.21 -17.14
C ASN A 88 48.73 29.92 -17.03
N ILE A 89 48.32 28.71 -17.41
CA ILE A 89 46.91 28.28 -17.32
C ILE A 89 46.55 28.09 -15.85
N THR A 90 45.52 28.78 -15.38
CA THR A 90 45.06 28.69 -13.99
C THR A 90 43.76 27.91 -13.82
N ARG A 91 42.93 27.83 -14.86
CA ARG A 91 41.60 27.23 -14.81
C ARG A 91 41.12 26.83 -16.19
N ILE A 92 40.41 25.71 -16.26
CA ILE A 92 39.61 25.31 -17.43
C ILE A 92 38.16 25.15 -16.96
N ALA A 93 37.22 25.66 -17.75
CA ALA A 93 35.79 25.49 -17.49
C ALA A 93 35.02 25.25 -18.79
N VAL A 94 33.82 24.68 -18.67
CA VAL A 94 32.90 24.45 -19.79
C VAL A 94 31.60 25.20 -19.51
N SER A 95 30.97 25.77 -20.53
CA SER A 95 29.60 26.31 -20.44
C SER A 95 28.76 25.84 -21.62
N LEU A 96 27.43 25.92 -21.48
CA LEU A 96 26.54 25.79 -22.63
C LEU A 96 26.64 27.07 -23.48
N LYS A 97 26.56 26.99 -24.81
CA LYS A 97 26.78 28.13 -25.72
C LYS A 97 25.96 29.39 -25.37
N ASN A 98 24.73 29.22 -24.89
CA ASN A 98 23.83 30.31 -24.51
C ASN A 98 23.65 30.42 -22.98
N GLY A 99 24.43 29.68 -22.19
CA GLY A 99 24.35 29.64 -20.74
C GLY A 99 25.44 30.46 -20.07
N ALA A 100 25.11 31.13 -18.96
CA ALA A 100 26.10 31.82 -18.12
C ALA A 100 26.81 30.90 -17.12
N GLN A 101 26.32 29.66 -16.94
CA GLN A 101 26.84 28.72 -15.96
C GLN A 101 28.17 28.11 -16.43
N LEU A 102 29.19 28.21 -15.57
CA LEU A 102 30.48 27.53 -15.75
C LEU A 102 30.54 26.24 -14.94
N TYR A 103 31.02 25.18 -15.58
CA TYR A 103 31.37 23.89 -15.00
C TYR A 103 32.89 23.81 -14.94
N ASP A 104 33.46 23.84 -13.74
CA ASP A 104 34.90 23.86 -13.54
C ASP A 104 35.52 22.49 -13.73
N VAL A 105 36.57 22.41 -14.56
CA VAL A 105 37.36 21.19 -14.67
C VAL A 105 38.29 21.12 -13.45
N VAL A 106 38.09 20.11 -12.62
CA VAL A 106 38.82 19.96 -11.34
C VAL A 106 39.91 18.89 -11.39
N GLU A 107 39.87 18.01 -12.38
CA GLU A 107 40.82 16.92 -12.53
C GLU A 107 41.33 16.89 -13.98
N THR A 108 42.64 17.15 -14.15
CA THR A 108 43.30 17.22 -15.45
C THR A 108 44.63 16.47 -15.48
N THR A 109 45.02 16.05 -16.68
CA THR A 109 46.34 15.49 -16.98
C THR A 109 46.93 16.21 -18.20
N PRO A 110 48.04 16.96 -18.07
CA PRO A 110 48.78 17.25 -16.84
C PRO A 110 47.93 18.06 -15.83
N SER A 111 48.27 17.94 -14.55
CA SER A 111 47.56 18.63 -13.47
C SER A 111 47.83 20.13 -13.53
N ILE A 112 46.78 20.95 -13.47
CA ILE A 112 46.90 22.42 -13.49
C ILE A 112 47.38 22.96 -12.13
N GLY A 113 46.97 22.36 -11.00
CA GLY A 113 47.44 22.76 -9.67
C GLY A 113 47.33 24.27 -9.39
N LYS A 114 48.47 24.93 -9.17
CA LYS A 114 48.58 26.41 -8.99
C LYS A 114 48.82 27.17 -10.29
N GLY A 115 48.99 26.48 -11.40
CA GLY A 115 49.37 27.02 -12.70
C GLY A 115 50.09 25.97 -13.56
N LEU A 116 49.70 25.87 -14.83
CA LEU A 116 50.39 25.08 -15.85
C LEU A 116 51.06 26.04 -16.84
N GLU A 117 52.40 26.07 -16.80
CA GLU A 117 53.21 26.90 -17.69
C GLU A 117 53.33 26.27 -19.10
N ILE A 118 53.11 27.07 -20.14
CA ILE A 118 53.26 26.70 -21.55
C ILE A 118 54.21 27.71 -22.21
N ARG A 119 55.33 27.23 -22.74
CA ARG A 119 56.36 28.06 -23.38
C ARG A 119 55.92 28.59 -24.73
N GLU A 120 56.61 29.63 -25.21
CA GLU A 120 56.33 30.23 -26.51
C GLU A 120 56.55 29.22 -27.64
N GLY A 121 55.57 29.09 -28.54
CA GLY A 121 55.54 28.11 -29.60
C GLY A 121 55.15 26.68 -29.18
N GLU A 122 54.91 26.44 -27.88
CA GLU A 122 54.59 25.11 -27.36
C GLU A 122 53.10 24.78 -27.51
N VAL A 123 52.82 23.52 -27.84
CA VAL A 123 51.49 22.94 -27.93
C VAL A 123 51.34 21.87 -26.84
N VAL A 124 50.32 22.00 -25.99
CA VAL A 124 50.06 21.09 -24.89
C VAL A 124 48.65 20.50 -25.01
N ASN A 125 48.55 19.18 -24.84
CA ASN A 125 47.28 18.46 -24.73
C ASN A 125 46.93 18.26 -23.26
N ILE A 126 45.74 18.73 -22.86
CA ILE A 126 45.23 18.62 -21.49
C ILE A 126 43.99 17.73 -21.51
N THR A 127 44.08 16.57 -20.89
CA THR A 127 42.93 15.68 -20.69
C THR A 127 42.16 16.10 -19.45
N CYS A 128 40.84 16.24 -19.57
CA CYS A 128 39.92 16.74 -18.55
C CYS A 128 38.96 15.61 -18.13
N LEU A 129 38.92 15.28 -16.85
CA LEU A 129 38.30 14.05 -16.32
C LEU A 129 37.00 14.31 -15.54
N LYS A 130 36.99 15.32 -14.67
CA LYS A 130 35.85 15.64 -13.79
C LYS A 130 35.50 17.11 -13.83
N LEU A 131 34.22 17.37 -13.67
CA LEU A 131 33.62 18.69 -13.64
C LEU A 131 33.06 18.97 -12.24
N LYS A 132 32.97 20.25 -11.91
CA LYS A 132 32.41 20.74 -10.65
C LYS A 132 31.48 21.92 -10.91
N LYS A 133 30.30 21.88 -10.29
CA LYS A 133 29.32 22.97 -10.30
C LYS A 133 28.80 23.16 -8.88
N ASP A 134 28.84 24.38 -8.34
CA ASP A 134 28.22 24.72 -7.04
C ASP A 134 28.59 23.75 -5.89
N ASN A 135 29.85 23.31 -5.86
CA ASN A 135 30.38 22.27 -4.95
C ASN A 135 29.93 20.81 -5.17
N VAL A 136 29.13 20.55 -6.19
CA VAL A 136 28.78 19.20 -6.64
C VAL A 136 29.77 18.76 -7.73
N TYR A 137 30.34 17.58 -7.56
CA TYR A 137 31.20 16.94 -8.56
C TYR A 137 30.35 16.11 -9.52
N MET A 138 30.68 16.16 -10.80
CA MET A 138 30.05 15.32 -11.82
C MET A 138 31.10 14.72 -12.75
N THR A 139 30.84 13.52 -13.25
CA THR A 139 31.72 12.89 -14.25
C THR A 139 31.51 13.56 -15.61
N PHE A 140 32.51 13.52 -16.50
CA PHE A 140 32.31 14.01 -17.85
C PHE A 140 31.25 13.19 -18.62
N GLY A 141 31.09 11.91 -18.29
CA GLY A 141 30.05 11.04 -18.81
C GLY A 141 28.65 11.48 -18.44
N GLU A 142 28.42 11.81 -17.17
CA GLU A 142 27.15 12.35 -16.66
C GLU A 142 26.81 13.69 -17.31
N PHE A 143 27.81 14.58 -17.43
CA PHE A 143 27.65 15.87 -18.12
C PHE A 143 27.26 15.68 -19.59
N THR A 144 27.94 14.77 -20.28
CA THR A 144 27.67 14.46 -21.69
C THR A 144 26.27 13.88 -21.87
N ASN A 145 25.83 13.00 -20.97
CA ASN A 145 24.49 12.41 -21.01
C ASN A 145 23.38 13.45 -20.73
N THR A 146 23.63 14.36 -19.78
CA THR A 146 22.68 15.40 -19.37
C THR A 146 22.43 16.41 -20.50
N PHE A 147 23.49 16.83 -21.18
CA PHE A 147 23.46 17.82 -22.26
C PHE A 147 23.73 17.19 -23.63
N ALA A 148 23.28 15.96 -23.85
CA ALA A 148 23.54 15.22 -25.08
C ALA A 148 23.15 16.02 -26.33
N GLY A 149 24.08 16.14 -27.28
CA GLY A 149 23.90 16.88 -28.54
C GLY A 149 23.98 18.41 -28.42
N GLU A 150 24.11 18.97 -27.22
CA GLU A 150 24.21 20.41 -27.04
C GLU A 150 25.58 20.97 -27.45
N LYS A 151 25.57 22.25 -27.82
CA LYS A 151 26.79 23.02 -28.10
C LYS A 151 27.35 23.61 -26.81
N ILE A 152 28.62 23.34 -26.56
CA ILE A 152 29.36 23.84 -25.41
C ILE A 152 30.48 24.79 -25.84
N LEU A 153 30.87 25.67 -24.93
CA LEU A 153 32.06 26.51 -25.02
C LEU A 153 33.06 26.03 -23.98
N VAL A 154 34.27 25.68 -24.43
CA VAL A 154 35.39 25.39 -23.54
C VAL A 154 36.17 26.68 -23.33
N HIS A 155 36.39 27.03 -22.07
CA HIS A 155 37.10 28.22 -21.61
C HIS A 155 38.44 27.81 -20.99
N VAL A 156 39.54 28.38 -21.47
CA VAL A 156 40.87 28.23 -20.86
C VAL A 156 41.31 29.60 -20.36
N PHE A 157 41.48 29.72 -19.05
CA PHE A 157 41.90 30.94 -18.37
C PHE A 157 43.40 30.91 -18.11
N SER A 158 44.07 32.01 -18.43
CA SER A 158 45.50 32.21 -18.21
C SER A 158 45.76 33.56 -17.60
N GLU A 159 46.76 33.66 -16.73
CA GLU A 159 47.13 34.90 -16.06
C GLU A 159 47.58 35.97 -17.07
N GLY A 160 46.97 37.15 -17.01
CA GLY A 160 47.31 38.27 -17.89
C GLY A 160 46.85 38.16 -19.34
N SER A 161 46.14 37.09 -19.72
CA SER A 161 45.56 36.88 -21.05
C SER A 161 44.03 36.88 -21.00
N PRO A 162 43.33 37.37 -22.05
CA PRO A 162 41.93 37.02 -22.27
C PRO A 162 41.74 35.49 -22.28
N ALA A 163 40.58 35.02 -21.81
CA ALA A 163 40.25 33.60 -21.84
C ALA A 163 40.15 33.11 -23.30
N ALA A 164 40.81 32.00 -23.60
CA ALA A 164 40.68 31.34 -24.89
C ALA A 164 39.39 30.52 -24.88
N ASN A 165 38.57 30.67 -25.92
CA ASN A 165 37.26 30.01 -26.01
C ASN A 165 37.15 29.22 -27.31
N MET A 166 36.63 28.00 -27.25
CA MET A 166 36.35 27.19 -28.44
C MET A 166 34.99 26.51 -28.31
N GLU A 167 34.17 26.65 -29.34
CA GLU A 167 32.89 25.94 -29.45
C GLU A 167 33.12 24.51 -29.90
N THR A 168 32.43 23.57 -29.26
CA THR A 168 32.33 22.17 -29.70
C THR A 168 30.94 21.61 -29.39
N THR A 169 30.62 20.45 -29.94
CA THR A 169 29.32 19.79 -29.75
C THR A 169 29.51 18.50 -28.97
N LEU A 170 28.68 18.27 -27.96
CA LEU A 170 28.67 17.00 -27.22
C LEU A 170 28.10 15.87 -28.09
N PRO A 171 28.56 14.62 -27.91
CA PRO A 171 27.91 13.45 -28.49
C PRO A 171 26.40 13.43 -28.23
N ASN A 172 25.61 13.11 -29.25
CA ASN A 172 24.15 13.04 -29.15
C ASN A 172 23.68 11.62 -28.79
N VAL A 173 24.17 11.14 -27.64
CA VAL A 173 23.90 9.81 -27.10
C VAL A 173 23.37 9.97 -25.70
N LYS A 174 22.15 9.50 -25.45
CA LYS A 174 21.46 9.67 -24.18
C LYS A 174 20.95 8.33 -23.63
N ILE A 175 21.27 8.06 -22.38
CA ILE A 175 20.73 6.95 -21.61
C ILE A 175 19.59 7.47 -20.75
N ASN A 176 18.37 7.00 -21.03
CA ASN A 176 17.24 7.24 -20.15
C ASN A 176 17.06 6.03 -19.23
N VAL A 177 16.73 6.30 -17.97
CA VAL A 177 16.55 5.28 -16.94
C VAL A 177 15.18 5.49 -16.31
N PHE A 178 14.38 4.44 -16.28
CA PHE A 178 13.03 4.43 -15.74
C PHE A 178 12.89 3.27 -14.74
N THR A 179 12.17 3.52 -13.65
CA THR A 179 11.90 2.52 -12.60
C THR A 179 10.42 2.17 -12.56
N ASP A 180 10.08 0.98 -12.08
CA ASP A 180 8.68 0.60 -11.86
C ASP A 180 8.09 1.05 -10.51
N PHE A 181 8.83 1.83 -9.72
CA PHE A 181 8.37 2.43 -8.45
C PHE A 181 7.18 3.40 -8.58
N ASP A 182 6.81 3.82 -9.78
CA ASP A 182 5.64 4.66 -10.03
C ASP A 182 4.34 3.84 -10.17
N ARG A 183 4.41 2.51 -10.06
CA ARG A 183 3.23 1.64 -10.11
C ARG A 183 2.43 1.71 -8.81
N GLN A 184 1.13 1.46 -8.92
CA GLN A 184 0.23 1.42 -7.77
C GLN A 184 0.40 0.14 -6.93
N PHE A 185 0.90 -0.95 -7.54
CA PHE A 185 1.04 -2.26 -6.92
C PHE A 185 2.41 -2.87 -7.23
N PHE A 186 2.99 -3.55 -6.24
CA PHE A 186 4.31 -4.17 -6.30
C PHE A 186 4.24 -5.65 -6.01
N GLU A 187 4.82 -6.44 -6.91
CA GLU A 187 4.90 -7.90 -6.80
C GLU A 187 5.75 -8.35 -5.61
N SER A 188 6.70 -7.53 -5.16
CA SER A 188 7.59 -7.84 -4.04
C SER A 188 8.29 -6.57 -3.57
N VAL A 189 8.93 -6.64 -2.40
CA VAL A 189 9.94 -5.66 -1.94
C VAL A 189 11.37 -6.13 -2.19
N GLU A 190 11.56 -7.34 -2.73
CA GLU A 190 12.87 -8.00 -2.89
C GLU A 190 13.59 -7.67 -4.20
N TYR A 191 12.85 -7.25 -5.23
CA TYR A 191 13.39 -6.88 -6.54
C TYR A 191 12.52 -5.84 -7.24
N PHE A 192 13.13 -4.93 -8.00
CA PHE A 192 12.43 -3.92 -8.78
C PHE A 192 12.89 -3.98 -10.23
N ASN A 193 12.09 -3.46 -11.16
CA ASN A 193 12.46 -3.44 -12.56
C ASN A 193 12.98 -2.07 -12.99
N LEU A 194 14.13 -2.09 -13.67
CA LEU A 194 14.80 -0.94 -14.22
C LEU A 194 14.81 -1.02 -15.74
N THR A 195 14.15 -0.09 -16.42
CA THR A 195 14.19 0.03 -17.87
C THR A 195 15.22 1.07 -18.29
N ILE A 196 16.18 0.63 -19.10
CA ILE A 196 17.25 1.48 -19.62
C ILE A 196 17.04 1.61 -21.13
N GLU A 197 17.05 2.84 -21.64
CA GLU A 197 16.88 3.16 -23.06
C GLU A 197 18.12 3.89 -23.59
N ASN A 198 18.66 3.41 -24.71
CA ASN A 198 19.74 4.05 -25.44
C ASN A 198 19.14 4.94 -26.55
N ARG A 199 18.85 6.21 -26.27
CA ARG A 199 18.21 7.14 -27.19
C ARG A 199 19.25 7.99 -27.94
N GLN A 200 19.21 7.93 -29.27
CA GLN A 200 20.18 8.63 -30.11
C GLN A 200 19.68 8.89 -31.54
N PRO A 201 19.80 10.12 -32.06
CA PRO A 201 19.52 10.42 -33.47
C PRO A 201 20.64 9.92 -34.39
N GLU A 202 21.87 10.42 -34.23
CA GLU A 202 23.14 9.98 -34.83
C GLU A 202 24.31 10.58 -34.01
N PRO A 203 25.51 9.96 -33.95
CA PRO A 203 25.88 8.69 -34.59
C PRO A 203 25.35 7.49 -33.81
N LEU A 204 24.86 6.48 -34.53
CA LEU A 204 24.35 5.23 -33.96
C LEU A 204 25.47 4.42 -33.31
N MET A 205 25.40 4.21 -31.99
CA MET A 205 26.34 3.40 -31.22
C MET A 205 25.68 2.44 -30.23
N ASN A 206 26.26 1.25 -30.12
CA ASN A 206 25.90 0.31 -29.08
C ASN A 206 26.49 0.81 -27.75
N LEU A 207 25.72 0.71 -26.68
CA LEU A 207 26.18 0.99 -25.32
C LEU A 207 26.26 -0.29 -24.52
N THR A 208 27.34 -0.46 -23.77
CA THR A 208 27.54 -1.64 -22.94
C THR A 208 27.25 -1.29 -21.49
N ILE A 209 26.04 -1.58 -21.02
CA ILE A 209 25.64 -1.34 -19.62
C ILE A 209 26.51 -2.23 -18.73
N SER A 210 27.31 -1.63 -17.86
CA SER A 210 28.32 -2.32 -17.06
C SER A 210 27.95 -2.41 -15.59
N GLN A 211 27.26 -1.39 -15.06
CA GLN A 211 26.89 -1.34 -13.64
C GLN A 211 25.55 -0.63 -13.44
N VAL A 212 24.81 -1.09 -12.44
CA VAL A 212 23.65 -0.43 -11.85
C VAL A 212 23.94 -0.25 -10.37
N LEU A 213 23.81 0.97 -9.88
CA LEU A 213 24.10 1.38 -8.51
C LEU A 213 22.83 1.93 -7.87
N VAL A 214 22.51 1.50 -6.66
CA VAL A 214 21.42 2.05 -5.83
C VAL A 214 22.07 2.69 -4.61
N ARG A 215 21.94 4.02 -4.44
CA ARG A 215 22.72 4.80 -3.45
C ARG A 215 24.23 4.55 -3.48
N GLY A 216 24.78 4.32 -4.68
CA GLY A 216 26.19 4.05 -4.88
C GLY A 216 26.64 2.60 -4.63
N GLU A 217 25.74 1.71 -4.22
CA GLU A 217 26.03 0.27 -4.05
C GLU A 217 25.62 -0.52 -5.29
N THR A 218 26.49 -1.42 -5.76
CA THR A 218 26.20 -2.28 -6.91
C THR A 218 25.09 -3.28 -6.60
N VAL A 219 24.12 -3.39 -7.51
CA VAL A 219 23.00 -4.33 -7.39
C VAL A 219 23.12 -5.43 -8.44
N GLU A 220 22.81 -6.67 -8.03
CA GLU A 220 22.72 -7.80 -8.95
C GLU A 220 21.51 -7.66 -9.87
N THR A 221 21.68 -7.93 -11.16
CA THR A 221 20.60 -7.79 -12.15
C THR A 221 20.33 -9.07 -12.93
N GLU A 222 19.12 -9.19 -13.44
CA GLU A 222 18.71 -10.22 -14.39
C GLU A 222 18.11 -9.57 -15.65
N PRO A 223 18.68 -9.79 -16.85
CA PRO A 223 19.95 -10.50 -17.11
C PRO A 223 21.16 -9.85 -16.42
N SER A 224 22.19 -10.65 -16.16
CA SER A 224 23.43 -10.20 -15.53
C SER A 224 24.21 -9.25 -16.44
N LEU A 225 24.76 -8.18 -15.88
CA LEU A 225 25.66 -7.26 -16.58
C LEU A 225 27.03 -7.91 -16.84
N PRO A 226 27.75 -7.51 -17.92
CA PRO A 226 27.39 -6.45 -18.86
C PRO A 226 26.40 -6.88 -19.95
N ILE A 227 25.59 -5.94 -20.42
CA ILE A 227 24.68 -6.15 -21.56
C ILE A 227 24.86 -5.07 -22.63
N ILE A 228 24.68 -5.47 -23.90
CA ILE A 228 24.77 -4.56 -25.04
C ILE A 228 23.37 -4.04 -25.37
N LEU A 229 23.22 -2.72 -25.42
CA LEU A 229 22.00 -2.01 -25.78
C LEU A 229 22.20 -1.30 -27.13
N MET A 230 21.51 -1.78 -28.17
CA MET A 230 21.60 -1.20 -29.51
C MET A 230 20.97 0.21 -29.56
N PRO A 231 21.28 1.01 -30.59
CA PRO A 231 20.67 2.32 -30.79
C PRO A 231 19.14 2.28 -30.80
N ASN A 232 18.54 3.21 -30.06
CA ASN A 232 17.10 3.39 -29.89
C ASN A 232 16.36 2.14 -29.38
N GLN A 233 17.07 1.24 -28.70
CA GLN A 233 16.48 0.12 -27.97
C GLN A 233 16.38 0.44 -26.48
N ASN A 234 15.44 -0.24 -25.83
CA ASN A 234 15.35 -0.33 -24.40
C ASN A 234 15.50 -1.78 -23.92
N LYS A 235 15.91 -1.94 -22.67
CA LYS A 235 15.99 -3.23 -21.99
C LYS A 235 15.55 -3.04 -20.55
N THR A 236 14.69 -3.94 -20.09
CA THR A 236 14.30 -4.03 -18.67
C THR A 236 15.17 -5.06 -17.97
N LEU A 237 15.71 -4.66 -16.82
CA LEU A 237 16.49 -5.49 -15.91
C LEU A 237 15.73 -5.64 -14.61
N THR A 238 15.72 -6.84 -14.05
CA THR A 238 15.25 -7.08 -12.69
C THR A 238 16.42 -6.91 -11.73
N CYS A 239 16.36 -5.92 -10.86
CA CYS A 239 17.39 -5.59 -9.87
C CYS A 239 17.07 -6.29 -8.54
N ARG A 240 17.92 -7.22 -8.10
CA ARG A 240 17.77 -7.99 -6.85
C ARG A 240 18.29 -7.20 -5.66
N ARG A 241 17.47 -6.29 -5.14
CA ARG A 241 17.72 -5.52 -3.92
C ARG A 241 16.43 -5.42 -3.16
N ASN A 242 16.38 -5.98 -1.95
CA ASN A 242 15.29 -5.68 -1.01
C ASN A 242 15.33 -4.18 -0.72
N TRP A 243 14.27 -3.38 -0.84
CA TRP A 243 14.35 -1.92 -0.54
C TRP A 243 13.53 -1.49 0.68
N GLU A 244 13.13 -2.41 1.56
CA GLU A 244 12.33 -2.06 2.73
C GLU A 244 13.06 -1.09 3.68
N ASP A 245 14.41 -1.13 3.71
CA ASP A 245 15.26 -0.15 4.42
C ASP A 245 15.25 1.26 3.79
N LEU A 246 14.80 1.36 2.55
CA LEU A 246 14.70 2.61 1.77
C LEU A 246 13.26 3.11 1.64
N LYS A 247 12.31 2.49 2.33
CA LYS A 247 10.89 2.87 2.34
C LYS A 247 10.69 4.35 2.68
N SER A 248 9.76 4.98 1.96
CA SER A 248 9.42 6.40 2.09
C SER A 248 10.58 7.37 1.83
N LEU A 249 11.68 6.90 1.23
CA LEU A 249 12.79 7.74 0.80
C LEU A 249 12.79 7.89 -0.72
N LYS A 250 13.29 9.02 -1.21
CA LYS A 250 13.70 9.18 -2.60
C LYS A 250 15.10 8.59 -2.77
N VAL A 251 15.26 7.74 -3.77
CA VAL A 251 16.47 6.97 -3.97
C VAL A 251 17.11 7.34 -5.29
N GLU A 252 18.43 7.52 -5.27
CA GLU A 252 19.23 7.75 -6.45
C GLU A 252 19.66 6.40 -7.04
N ILE A 253 19.37 6.19 -8.32
CA ILE A 253 19.79 5.02 -9.09
C ILE A 253 20.65 5.50 -10.26
N THR A 254 21.85 4.94 -10.35
CA THR A 254 22.84 5.31 -11.36
C THR A 254 23.16 4.12 -12.25
N VAL A 255 23.12 4.35 -13.57
CA VAL A 255 23.48 3.38 -14.59
C VAL A 255 24.77 3.84 -15.26
N LYS A 256 25.74 2.95 -15.37
CA LYS A 256 27.05 3.21 -15.99
C LYS A 256 27.28 2.29 -17.18
N THR A 257 28.00 2.81 -18.18
CA THR A 257 28.43 2.02 -19.35
C THR A 257 29.95 1.89 -19.43
N GLU A 258 30.43 0.91 -20.20
CA GLU A 258 31.86 0.75 -20.45
C GLU A 258 32.45 1.94 -21.23
N GLU A 259 31.68 2.53 -22.13
CA GLU A 259 32.02 3.73 -22.92
C GLU A 259 32.08 5.00 -22.05
N GLY A 260 31.69 4.92 -20.78
CA GLY A 260 31.80 5.99 -19.80
C GLY A 260 30.58 6.89 -19.69
N TYR A 261 29.48 6.58 -20.37
CA TYR A 261 28.22 7.29 -20.15
C TYR A 261 27.63 6.92 -18.80
N GLU A 262 27.03 7.91 -18.14
CA GLU A 262 26.43 7.77 -16.82
C GLU A 262 25.09 8.47 -16.81
N SER A 263 24.06 7.79 -16.30
CA SER A 263 22.72 8.34 -16.17
C SER A 263 22.18 8.05 -14.78
N THR A 264 21.64 9.08 -14.17
CA THR A 264 21.11 9.02 -12.81
C THR A 264 19.64 9.41 -12.84
N CYS A 265 18.79 8.61 -12.19
CA CYS A 265 17.42 8.97 -11.89
C CYS A 265 17.19 9.00 -10.38
N ILE A 266 16.30 9.89 -9.95
CA ILE A 266 15.84 9.96 -8.56
C ILE A 266 14.40 9.45 -8.56
N THR A 267 14.13 8.42 -7.76
CA THR A 267 12.80 7.84 -7.63
C THR A 267 11.85 8.78 -6.88
N ASN A 268 10.55 8.51 -7.01
CA ASN A 268 9.58 8.95 -6.00
C ASN A 268 9.83 8.24 -4.66
N GLU A 269 9.08 8.62 -3.63
CA GLU A 269 9.16 7.96 -2.32
C GLU A 269 8.83 6.48 -2.47
N LEU A 270 9.76 5.62 -2.07
CA LEU A 270 9.61 4.19 -2.29
C LEU A 270 8.46 3.61 -1.45
N PRO A 271 7.53 2.86 -2.06
CA PRO A 271 6.54 2.10 -1.33
C PRO A 271 7.22 0.94 -0.60
N GLY A 272 6.65 0.55 0.53
CA GLY A 272 7.11 -0.62 1.27
C GLY A 272 5.93 -1.52 1.60
N ALA A 273 6.22 -2.68 2.17
CA ALA A 273 5.14 -3.55 2.61
C ALA A 273 4.68 -3.19 4.03
N THR A 274 3.37 -3.13 4.23
CA THR A 274 2.78 -2.75 5.50
C THR A 274 1.62 -3.67 5.83
N ILE A 275 1.81 -4.45 6.89
CA ILE A 275 0.84 -5.39 7.43
C ILE A 275 0.53 -5.08 8.88
N TYR A 276 -0.66 -5.48 9.34
CA TYR A 276 -1.07 -5.33 10.73
C TYR A 276 -2.03 -6.46 11.14
N ILE A 277 -2.15 -6.67 12.45
CA ILE A 277 -3.12 -7.61 13.02
C ILE A 277 -4.42 -6.85 13.24
N GLU A 278 -5.43 -7.13 12.43
CA GLU A 278 -6.73 -6.45 12.46
C GLU A 278 -7.56 -6.89 13.67
N ARG A 279 -7.55 -8.19 13.97
CA ARG A 279 -8.45 -8.76 14.98
C ARG A 279 -7.94 -10.10 15.50
N VAL A 280 -8.16 -10.33 16.79
CA VAL A 280 -7.94 -11.61 17.45
C VAL A 280 -9.25 -12.05 18.09
N LYS A 281 -9.73 -13.26 17.75
CA LYS A 281 -11.02 -13.79 18.19
C LYS A 281 -10.85 -15.17 18.82
N PHE A 282 -11.15 -15.27 20.11
CA PHE A 282 -11.23 -16.55 20.83
C PHE A 282 -12.57 -17.23 20.53
N ASP A 283 -12.54 -18.57 20.41
CA ASP A 283 -13.73 -19.39 20.27
C ASP A 283 -14.16 -19.92 21.64
N TYR A 284 -15.33 -19.50 22.12
CA TYR A 284 -15.80 -19.86 23.46
C TYR A 284 -16.38 -21.28 23.56
N ASP A 285 -16.56 -21.94 22.41
CA ASP A 285 -17.01 -23.34 22.36
C ASP A 285 -15.81 -24.30 22.22
N ASP A 286 -14.63 -23.82 21.81
CA ASP A 286 -13.39 -24.60 21.68
C ASP A 286 -12.15 -23.77 22.07
N ALA A 287 -11.59 -24.08 23.25
CA ALA A 287 -10.42 -23.37 23.79
C ALA A 287 -9.07 -23.82 23.20
N SER A 288 -9.05 -24.81 22.30
CA SER A 288 -7.81 -25.33 21.69
C SER A 288 -7.18 -24.39 20.66
N TYR A 289 -7.87 -23.31 20.30
CA TYR A 289 -7.40 -22.36 19.30
C TYR A 289 -8.00 -20.96 19.46
N PHE A 290 -7.45 -20.01 18.71
CA PHE A 290 -8.06 -18.71 18.44
C PHE A 290 -7.79 -18.29 16.99
N ASN A 291 -8.55 -17.33 16.49
CA ASN A 291 -8.42 -16.83 15.12
C ASN A 291 -7.72 -15.47 15.10
N VAL A 292 -6.77 -15.29 14.18
CA VAL A 292 -6.03 -14.05 13.95
C VAL A 292 -6.30 -13.57 12.54
N THR A 293 -6.85 -12.37 12.39
CA THR A 293 -7.01 -11.71 11.11
C THR A 293 -5.82 -10.76 10.88
N VAL A 294 -5.08 -10.99 9.81
CA VAL A 294 -3.93 -10.18 9.37
C VAL A 294 -4.30 -9.49 8.07
N SER A 295 -4.00 -8.21 7.98
CA SER A 295 -4.44 -7.36 6.86
C SER A 295 -3.30 -6.53 6.30
N SER A 296 -3.39 -6.21 5.02
CA SER A 296 -2.45 -5.38 4.28
C SER A 296 -3.11 -4.07 3.85
N VAL A 297 -2.35 -2.99 3.77
CA VAL A 297 -2.87 -1.69 3.29
C VAL A 297 -2.94 -1.63 1.76
N GLU A 298 -3.74 -0.71 1.23
CA GLU A 298 -4.04 -0.62 -0.21
C GLU A 298 -2.81 -0.42 -1.10
N HIS A 299 -1.83 0.36 -0.66
CA HIS A 299 -0.61 0.69 -1.41
C HIS A 299 0.62 -0.07 -0.89
N SER A 300 0.41 -1.26 -0.30
CA SER A 300 1.47 -2.15 0.15
C SER A 300 2.05 -2.95 -1.02
N ALA A 301 3.30 -3.39 -0.91
CA ALA A 301 3.79 -4.51 -1.70
C ALA A 301 3.19 -5.85 -1.23
N GLU A 302 3.18 -6.84 -2.12
CA GLU A 302 2.81 -8.22 -1.80
C GLU A 302 3.78 -8.87 -0.80
N VAL A 303 3.24 -9.61 0.17
CA VAL A 303 4.05 -10.30 1.17
C VAL A 303 3.61 -11.75 1.40
N TYR A 304 4.56 -12.58 1.83
CA TYR A 304 4.26 -13.95 2.22
C TYR A 304 4.32 -14.07 3.74
N ILE A 305 3.18 -14.27 4.41
CA ILE A 305 3.14 -14.57 5.84
C ILE A 305 3.90 -15.87 6.08
N SER A 306 4.93 -15.84 6.94
CA SER A 306 5.93 -16.91 7.12
C SER A 306 5.92 -17.56 8.50
N ARG A 307 5.37 -16.90 9.52
CA ARG A 307 5.06 -17.48 10.85
C ARG A 307 4.24 -16.50 11.68
N ILE A 308 3.52 -17.02 12.67
CA ILE A 308 2.89 -16.24 13.73
C ILE A 308 3.44 -16.75 15.07
N GLU A 309 3.91 -15.85 15.90
CA GLU A 309 4.41 -16.13 17.24
C GLU A 309 3.49 -15.52 18.29
N LEU A 310 3.33 -16.22 19.41
CA LEU A 310 2.66 -15.74 20.60
C LEU A 310 3.68 -15.55 21.71
N LYS A 311 3.57 -14.45 22.43
CA LYS A 311 4.37 -14.19 23.62
C LYS A 311 3.43 -13.96 24.80
N LEU A 312 3.55 -14.79 25.85
CA LEU A 312 2.94 -14.50 27.14
C LEU A 312 3.78 -13.45 27.89
N GLU A 313 3.12 -12.67 28.73
CA GLU A 313 3.79 -11.69 29.58
C GLU A 313 4.93 -12.33 30.39
N ASN A 314 6.16 -11.82 30.22
CA ASN A 314 7.40 -12.31 30.82
C ASN A 314 7.90 -13.70 30.38
N GLU A 315 7.37 -14.25 29.29
CA GLU A 315 7.83 -15.51 28.71
C GLU A 315 8.52 -15.31 27.36
N GLN A 316 9.17 -16.37 26.88
CA GLN A 316 9.76 -16.39 25.54
C GLN A 316 8.66 -16.55 24.47
N PRO A 317 8.81 -15.93 23.28
CA PRO A 317 7.88 -16.15 22.17
C PRO A 317 7.86 -17.61 21.74
N ILE A 318 6.66 -18.13 21.49
CA ILE A 318 6.43 -19.47 20.96
C ILE A 318 5.85 -19.38 19.54
N PRO A 319 6.40 -20.11 18.56
CA PRO A 319 5.81 -20.20 17.24
C PRO A 319 4.52 -21.01 17.28
N LEU A 320 3.47 -20.51 16.64
CA LEU A 320 2.17 -21.17 16.60
C LEU A 320 2.02 -22.03 15.36
N ASN A 321 1.36 -23.18 15.51
CA ASN A 321 0.84 -23.94 14.38
C ASN A 321 -0.41 -23.24 13.86
N THR A 322 -0.44 -22.92 12.56
CA THR A 322 -1.53 -22.16 11.95
C THR A 322 -2.12 -22.89 10.75
N SER A 323 -3.44 -22.85 10.62
CA SER A 323 -4.16 -23.34 9.42
C SER A 323 -4.96 -22.23 8.73
N TYR A 324 -5.08 -22.31 7.40
CA TYR A 324 -5.72 -21.32 6.53
C TYR A 324 -6.13 -21.96 5.20
N PRO A 325 -7.40 -21.91 4.73
CA PRO A 325 -8.68 -22.20 5.40
C PRO A 325 -8.68 -23.61 6.07
N ALA A 326 -9.83 -24.03 6.62
CA ALA A 326 -9.97 -25.26 7.41
C ALA A 326 -9.21 -26.46 6.82
N ASN A 327 -8.19 -26.92 7.57
CA ASN A 327 -7.38 -28.14 7.35
C ASN A 327 -6.15 -28.02 6.42
N ILE A 328 -5.67 -26.83 6.09
CA ILE A 328 -4.43 -26.66 5.31
C ILE A 328 -3.38 -25.92 6.17
N ASN A 329 -2.40 -26.65 6.72
CA ASN A 329 -1.19 -26.07 7.35
C ASN A 329 -0.22 -25.67 6.24
N VAL A 330 -0.38 -24.48 5.65
CA VAL A 330 0.49 -24.04 4.56
C VAL A 330 0.90 -22.60 4.81
N ILE A 331 1.77 -22.38 5.79
CA ILE A 331 2.64 -21.20 5.74
C ILE A 331 3.88 -21.62 4.92
N PRO A 332 4.35 -20.82 3.94
CA PRO A 332 4.01 -19.41 3.69
C PRO A 332 2.72 -19.16 2.89
N ILE A 333 2.01 -18.05 3.17
CA ILE A 333 0.79 -17.64 2.45
C ILE A 333 0.94 -16.24 1.88
N LEU A 334 0.60 -16.07 0.60
CA LEU A 334 0.55 -14.77 -0.06
C LEU A 334 -0.60 -13.91 0.51
N LEU A 335 -0.26 -12.70 0.92
CA LEU A 335 -1.17 -11.64 1.33
C LEU A 335 -1.03 -10.48 0.33
N LEU A 336 -2.08 -10.26 -0.46
CA LEU A 336 -2.15 -9.19 -1.45
C LEU A 336 -2.43 -7.82 -0.79
N PRO A 337 -2.15 -6.70 -1.47
CA PRO A 337 -2.51 -5.37 -0.99
C PRO A 337 -4.03 -5.24 -0.80
N ASN A 338 -4.44 -4.51 0.25
CA ASN A 338 -5.86 -4.36 0.66
C ASN A 338 -6.59 -5.68 1.00
N GLN A 339 -5.86 -6.78 1.20
CA GLN A 339 -6.45 -8.07 1.57
C GLN A 339 -6.40 -8.29 3.08
N SER A 340 -7.35 -9.06 3.59
CA SER A 340 -7.35 -9.61 4.95
C SER A 340 -7.40 -11.15 4.90
N LEU A 341 -6.57 -11.82 5.69
CA LEU A 341 -6.52 -13.27 5.83
C LEU A 341 -6.75 -13.65 7.30
N THR A 342 -7.63 -14.61 7.58
CA THR A 342 -7.86 -15.13 8.94
C THR A 342 -7.22 -16.50 9.14
N PHE A 343 -6.26 -16.57 10.05
CA PHE A 343 -5.52 -17.78 10.44
C PHE A 343 -6.12 -18.40 11.69
N LYS A 344 -6.33 -19.71 11.68
CA LYS A 344 -6.66 -20.50 12.87
C LYS A 344 -5.35 -20.89 13.56
N CYS A 345 -5.07 -20.28 14.71
CA CYS A 345 -3.88 -20.48 15.53
C CYS A 345 -4.14 -21.55 16.58
N ILE A 346 -3.51 -22.72 16.43
CA ILE A 346 -3.67 -23.88 17.31
C ILE A 346 -2.81 -23.64 18.56
N TRP A 347 -3.48 -23.25 19.64
CA TRP A 347 -2.89 -23.02 20.95
C TRP A 347 -3.99 -23.10 22.00
N ASP A 348 -3.86 -24.06 22.92
CA ASP A 348 -4.79 -24.21 24.03
C ASP A 348 -4.61 -23.04 25.00
N TRP A 349 -5.56 -22.12 24.98
CA TRP A 349 -5.56 -20.96 25.86
C TRP A 349 -6.29 -21.23 27.18
N HIS A 350 -6.90 -22.41 27.36
CA HIS A 350 -7.62 -22.77 28.58
C HIS A 350 -6.76 -22.70 29.87
N PRO A 351 -5.48 -23.12 29.91
CA PRO A 351 -4.64 -22.97 31.11
C PRO A 351 -4.08 -21.54 31.31
N HIS A 352 -4.26 -20.65 30.32
CA HIS A 352 -3.66 -19.32 30.30
C HIS A 352 -4.72 -18.21 30.37
N ARG A 353 -5.66 -18.29 31.32
CA ARG A 353 -6.83 -17.37 31.42
C ARG A 353 -6.48 -16.02 32.03
N ASN A 354 -7.15 -14.98 31.56
CA ASN A 354 -6.93 -13.58 31.98
C ASN A 354 -5.43 -13.17 31.95
N LYS A 355 -4.66 -13.77 31.04
CA LYS A 355 -3.24 -13.48 30.83
C LYS A 355 -3.10 -12.53 29.66
N THR A 356 -2.11 -11.65 29.76
CA THR A 356 -1.74 -10.76 28.67
C THR A 356 -0.86 -11.52 27.69
N ILE A 357 -1.25 -11.51 26.42
CA ILE A 357 -0.50 -12.06 25.31
C ILE A 357 -0.20 -10.98 24.27
N THR A 358 0.85 -11.20 23.49
CA THR A 358 1.18 -10.37 22.34
C THR A 358 1.49 -11.27 21.16
N LEU A 359 0.93 -10.95 20.00
CA LEU A 359 1.16 -11.71 18.77
C LEU A 359 2.14 -10.96 17.88
N THR A 360 3.03 -11.71 17.22
CA THR A 360 3.91 -11.17 16.18
C THR A 360 3.75 -12.00 14.92
N VAL A 361 3.38 -11.35 13.82
CA VAL A 361 3.30 -11.94 12.49
C VAL A 361 4.56 -11.58 11.73
N TYR A 362 5.18 -12.57 11.09
CA TYR A 362 6.37 -12.39 10.28
C TYR A 362 6.07 -12.72 8.82
N THR A 363 6.79 -12.05 7.91
CA THR A 363 6.76 -12.36 6.48
C THR A 363 8.07 -13.00 6.02
N LYS A 364 8.11 -13.59 4.82
CA LYS A 364 9.36 -14.08 4.21
C LYS A 364 10.31 -12.95 3.88
N GLN A 365 9.75 -11.77 3.59
CA GLN A 365 10.47 -10.53 3.27
C GLN A 365 11.07 -9.83 4.52
N GLY A 366 10.99 -10.47 5.69
CA GLY A 366 11.57 -9.94 6.94
C GLY A 366 10.72 -8.89 7.66
N ILE A 367 9.50 -8.62 7.18
CA ILE A 367 8.58 -7.66 7.78
C ILE A 367 7.90 -8.29 8.99
N LYS A 368 7.69 -7.50 10.04
CA LYS A 368 6.99 -7.92 11.25
C LYS A 368 5.84 -6.98 11.60
N ALA A 369 4.72 -7.55 12.00
CA ALA A 369 3.59 -6.84 12.60
C ALA A 369 3.33 -7.39 13.99
N GLN A 370 3.15 -6.49 14.96
CA GLN A 370 2.91 -6.86 16.35
C GLN A 370 1.54 -6.35 16.77
N SER A 371 0.79 -7.15 17.54
CA SER A 371 -0.49 -6.72 18.11
C SER A 371 -0.26 -5.82 19.32
N ASP A 372 -1.27 -5.03 19.66
CA ASP A 372 -1.38 -4.52 21.02
C ASP A 372 -1.51 -5.68 22.03
N PRO A 373 -1.21 -5.46 23.32
CA PRO A 373 -1.41 -6.46 24.35
C PRO A 373 -2.89 -6.88 24.45
N ILE A 374 -3.16 -8.17 24.29
CA ILE A 374 -4.51 -8.75 24.32
C ILE A 374 -4.65 -9.60 25.57
N LYS A 375 -5.80 -9.54 26.25
CA LYS A 375 -6.10 -10.45 27.34
C LYS A 375 -6.83 -11.69 26.83
N THR A 376 -6.37 -12.86 27.23
CA THR A 376 -7.12 -14.10 27.04
C THR A 376 -8.42 -14.07 27.85
N PRO A 377 -9.44 -14.86 27.46
CA PRO A 377 -10.73 -14.87 28.15
C PRO A 377 -10.61 -15.15 29.65
N THR A 378 -11.48 -14.53 30.45
CA THR A 378 -11.57 -14.76 31.90
C THR A 378 -12.06 -16.17 32.21
N GLU A 379 -11.71 -16.72 33.37
CA GLU A 379 -12.05 -18.08 33.81
C GLU A 379 -13.57 -18.33 33.91
N ILE A 380 -14.32 -17.31 34.36
CA ILE A 380 -15.77 -17.32 34.38
C ILE A 380 -16.30 -16.65 33.10
N LEU A 381 -17.05 -17.41 32.30
CA LEU A 381 -17.67 -16.93 31.07
C LEU A 381 -19.10 -17.47 30.92
N TRP A 382 -20.08 -16.58 31.00
CA TRP A 382 -21.50 -16.92 30.98
C TRP A 382 -22.30 -15.71 30.52
N GLU A 383 -23.57 -15.92 30.16
CA GLU A 383 -24.46 -14.83 29.75
C GLU A 383 -25.91 -15.05 30.20
N ILE A 384 -26.64 -13.93 30.34
CA ILE A 384 -28.09 -13.94 30.48
C ILE A 384 -28.66 -14.03 29.06
N THR A 385 -29.33 -15.13 28.75
CA THR A 385 -29.91 -15.36 27.41
C THR A 385 -31.33 -14.83 27.29
N ASN A 386 -32.09 -14.80 28.38
CA ASN A 386 -33.45 -14.27 28.39
C ASN A 386 -33.87 -13.82 29.79
N VAL A 387 -34.72 -12.80 29.85
CA VAL A 387 -35.43 -12.37 31.06
C VAL A 387 -36.90 -12.26 30.72
N TYR A 388 -37.76 -12.99 31.43
CA TYR A 388 -39.17 -13.09 31.11
C TYR A 388 -40.07 -12.69 32.28
N PHE A 389 -40.95 -11.73 32.01
CA PHE A 389 -41.97 -11.24 32.93
C PHE A 389 -43.35 -11.65 32.44
N ASP A 390 -44.10 -12.35 33.28
CA ASP A 390 -45.46 -12.80 32.98
C ASP A 390 -46.49 -12.03 33.82
N LEU A 391 -47.33 -11.23 33.18
CA LEU A 391 -48.39 -10.45 33.85
C LEU A 391 -49.43 -11.31 34.57
N ASP A 392 -49.49 -12.63 34.35
CA ASP A 392 -50.33 -13.53 35.13
C ASP A 392 -49.65 -14.00 36.44
N LYS A 393 -48.34 -13.79 36.56
CA LYS A 393 -47.49 -14.23 37.68
C LYS A 393 -46.59 -13.10 38.17
N VAL A 394 -47.18 -11.96 38.48
CA VAL A 394 -46.47 -10.71 38.86
C VAL A 394 -45.66 -10.74 40.17
N ASP A 395 -45.68 -11.86 40.88
CA ASP A 395 -44.87 -12.09 42.07
C ASP A 395 -43.62 -12.95 41.78
N PHE A 396 -43.44 -13.34 40.51
CA PHE A 396 -42.28 -14.09 40.03
C PHE A 396 -41.84 -13.64 38.61
N PHE A 397 -40.57 -13.81 38.28
CA PHE A 397 -40.07 -13.70 36.92
C PHE A 397 -39.00 -14.78 36.68
N THR A 398 -38.65 -15.04 35.42
CA THR A 398 -37.63 -16.04 35.09
C THR A 398 -36.43 -15.43 34.38
N VAL A 399 -35.25 -15.97 34.68
CA VAL A 399 -33.98 -15.57 34.06
C VAL A 399 -33.30 -16.81 33.51
N ASN A 400 -33.03 -16.82 32.21
CA ASN A 400 -32.29 -17.91 31.58
C ASN A 400 -30.81 -17.53 31.52
N ILE A 401 -29.96 -18.43 32.01
CA ILE A 401 -28.52 -18.26 32.08
C ILE A 401 -27.85 -19.40 31.33
N THR A 402 -26.84 -19.08 30.54
CA THR A 402 -26.01 -20.07 29.84
C THR A 402 -24.56 -19.94 30.31
N ASN A 403 -24.02 -21.01 30.87
CA ASN A 403 -22.59 -21.11 31.17
C ASN A 403 -21.85 -21.61 29.92
N ARG A 404 -20.82 -20.91 29.44
CA ARG A 404 -20.11 -21.29 28.21
C ARG A 404 -19.28 -22.56 28.41
N LEU A 405 -19.03 -23.32 27.35
CA LEU A 405 -18.30 -24.60 27.41
C LEU A 405 -16.87 -24.46 27.95
N CYS A 406 -16.18 -23.36 27.62
CA CYS A 406 -14.83 -23.08 28.11
C CYS A 406 -14.79 -22.46 29.53
N SER A 407 -15.94 -22.20 30.15
CA SER A 407 -16.04 -21.61 31.49
C SER A 407 -15.74 -22.65 32.58
N GLN A 408 -15.49 -22.19 33.80
CA GLN A 408 -15.51 -23.05 34.99
C GLN A 408 -16.95 -23.32 35.46
N ASN A 409 -17.09 -24.23 36.43
CA ASN A 409 -18.32 -24.38 37.19
C ASN A 409 -18.68 -23.05 37.88
N ILE A 410 -19.94 -22.65 37.79
CA ILE A 410 -20.42 -21.42 38.44
C ILE A 410 -21.62 -21.69 39.35
N THR A 411 -21.75 -20.90 40.41
CA THR A 411 -22.90 -20.89 41.31
C THR A 411 -23.47 -19.48 41.35
N VAL A 412 -24.79 -19.37 41.25
CA VAL A 412 -25.47 -18.06 41.35
C VAL A 412 -25.41 -17.59 42.81
N THR A 413 -24.86 -16.40 43.04
CA THR A 413 -24.71 -15.83 44.39
C THR A 413 -25.74 -14.77 44.69
N ALA A 414 -26.17 -14.00 43.69
CA ALA A 414 -27.20 -13.00 43.85
C ALA A 414 -27.93 -12.73 42.53
N VAL A 415 -29.21 -12.42 42.64
CA VAL A 415 -30.01 -11.84 41.55
C VAL A 415 -30.57 -10.52 42.06
N LYS A 416 -30.51 -9.48 41.25
CA LYS A 416 -31.05 -8.16 41.57
C LYS A 416 -31.97 -7.66 40.47
N LEU A 417 -33.03 -6.97 40.87
CA LEU A 417 -33.92 -6.21 39.99
C LEU A 417 -33.82 -4.74 40.37
N ASN A 418 -33.37 -3.87 39.46
CA ASN A 418 -33.14 -2.44 39.72
C ASN A 418 -32.32 -2.17 41.01
N ASN A 419 -31.28 -2.99 41.24
CA ASN A 419 -30.40 -3.00 42.43
C ASN A 419 -31.00 -3.59 43.72
N GLU A 420 -32.26 -4.01 43.74
CA GLU A 420 -32.87 -4.69 44.88
C GLU A 420 -32.63 -6.19 44.82
N ASN A 421 -32.33 -6.81 45.96
CA ASN A 421 -32.08 -8.26 46.03
C ASN A 421 -33.36 -9.06 45.78
N VAL A 422 -33.23 -10.13 45.00
CA VAL A 422 -34.32 -11.02 44.62
C VAL A 422 -34.07 -12.41 45.19
N ASN A 423 -35.14 -13.05 45.69
CA ASN A 423 -35.07 -14.42 46.19
C ASN A 423 -35.18 -15.41 45.03
N VAL A 424 -34.16 -16.23 44.80
CA VAL A 424 -34.23 -17.31 43.81
C VAL A 424 -34.85 -18.55 44.46
N VAL A 425 -35.93 -19.06 43.88
CA VAL A 425 -36.61 -20.28 44.33
C VAL A 425 -35.80 -21.48 43.89
N ASN A 426 -35.35 -22.30 44.85
CA ASN A 426 -34.51 -23.49 44.63
C ASN A 426 -33.28 -23.14 43.76
N PRO A 427 -32.35 -22.30 44.26
CA PRO A 427 -31.19 -21.89 43.48
C PRO A 427 -30.37 -23.13 43.07
N PRO A 428 -29.87 -23.19 41.83
CA PRO A 428 -29.00 -24.28 41.42
C PRO A 428 -27.73 -24.27 42.27
N SER A 429 -27.31 -25.43 42.76
CA SER A 429 -26.08 -25.55 43.54
C SER A 429 -24.84 -25.28 42.69
N VAL A 430 -24.82 -25.80 41.46
CA VAL A 430 -23.75 -25.59 40.47
C VAL A 430 -24.35 -25.63 39.06
N ILE A 431 -23.84 -24.77 38.18
CA ILE A 431 -24.13 -24.74 36.75
C ILE A 431 -22.86 -25.17 36.02
N LEU A 432 -22.92 -26.32 35.34
CA LEU A 432 -21.77 -26.88 34.63
C LEU A 432 -21.51 -26.15 33.30
N PRO A 433 -20.28 -26.19 32.77
CA PRO A 433 -19.96 -25.63 31.46
C PRO A 433 -20.84 -26.21 30.35
N GLY A 434 -21.34 -25.35 29.46
CA GLY A 434 -22.28 -25.71 28.39
C GLY A 434 -23.74 -25.86 28.83
N GLN A 435 -24.03 -25.77 30.13
CA GLN A 435 -25.39 -25.90 30.65
C GLN A 435 -26.17 -24.58 30.56
N GLN A 436 -27.45 -24.69 30.21
CA GLN A 436 -28.42 -23.60 30.35
C GLN A 436 -29.37 -23.90 31.52
N VAL A 437 -29.62 -22.91 32.37
CA VAL A 437 -30.50 -23.02 33.55
C VAL A 437 -31.48 -21.85 33.59
N THR A 438 -32.71 -22.15 33.97
CA THR A 438 -33.75 -21.15 34.23
C THR A 438 -33.86 -20.91 35.73
N LEU A 439 -33.61 -19.68 36.17
CA LEU A 439 -33.81 -19.23 37.54
C LEU A 439 -35.24 -18.73 37.73
N ASN A 440 -35.96 -19.31 38.70
CA ASN A 440 -37.25 -18.82 39.13
C ASN A 440 -37.06 -17.79 40.25
N CYS A 441 -37.35 -16.53 39.96
CA CYS A 441 -37.05 -15.41 40.83
C CYS A 441 -38.35 -14.91 41.48
N SER A 442 -38.43 -14.93 42.81
CA SER A 442 -39.56 -14.44 43.60
C SER A 442 -39.34 -12.99 44.00
N PHE A 443 -40.14 -12.11 43.41
CA PHE A 443 -40.12 -10.66 43.63
C PHE A 443 -41.43 -10.07 43.11
N SER A 444 -42.08 -9.19 43.89
CA SER A 444 -43.30 -8.52 43.42
C SER A 444 -42.95 -7.32 42.55
N TRP A 445 -43.14 -7.44 41.24
CA TRP A 445 -42.77 -6.41 40.26
C TRP A 445 -43.98 -5.67 39.68
N ARG A 446 -45.16 -5.78 40.31
CA ARG A 446 -46.42 -5.12 39.86
C ARG A 446 -46.28 -3.62 39.62
N SER A 447 -45.53 -2.92 40.46
CA SER A 447 -45.30 -1.47 40.34
C SER A 447 -44.38 -1.08 39.18
N LEU A 448 -43.71 -2.05 38.55
CA LEU A 448 -42.71 -1.86 37.50
C LEU A 448 -43.28 -2.11 36.08
N ILE A 449 -44.56 -2.41 35.94
CA ILE A 449 -45.19 -2.67 34.65
C ILE A 449 -45.06 -1.42 33.74
N ASN A 450 -44.80 -1.63 32.44
CA ASN A 450 -44.54 -0.58 31.45
C ASN A 450 -43.26 0.24 31.69
N THR A 451 -42.36 -0.22 32.56
CA THR A 451 -41.05 0.42 32.79
C THR A 451 -39.91 -0.43 32.24
N ASN A 452 -38.76 0.20 32.00
CA ASN A 452 -37.51 -0.51 31.73
C ASN A 452 -36.90 -0.94 33.06
N VAL A 453 -36.65 -2.23 33.21
CA VAL A 453 -36.01 -2.80 34.39
C VAL A 453 -34.68 -3.43 34.02
N THR A 454 -33.71 -3.34 34.92
CA THR A 454 -32.41 -4.00 34.78
C THR A 454 -32.34 -5.17 35.74
N VAL A 455 -32.15 -6.37 35.20
CA VAL A 455 -31.87 -7.58 35.95
C VAL A 455 -30.37 -7.81 35.95
N SER A 456 -29.77 -7.88 37.14
CA SER A 456 -28.36 -8.23 37.32
C SER A 456 -28.25 -9.58 37.99
N VAL A 457 -27.40 -10.45 37.45
CA VAL A 457 -27.07 -11.73 38.08
C VAL A 457 -25.59 -11.75 38.41
N SER A 458 -25.27 -12.14 39.63
CA SER A 458 -23.92 -12.36 40.11
C SER A 458 -23.69 -13.86 40.30
N VAL A 459 -22.55 -14.34 39.83
CA VAL A 459 -22.11 -15.73 39.98
C VAL A 459 -20.73 -15.77 40.61
N ALA A 460 -20.45 -16.85 41.34
CA ALA A 460 -19.13 -17.19 41.83
C ALA A 460 -18.62 -18.47 41.18
N GLY A 461 -17.33 -18.51 40.89
CA GLY A 461 -16.61 -19.72 40.48
C GLY A 461 -15.64 -20.17 41.56
N GLU A 462 -14.73 -21.07 41.21
CA GLU A 462 -13.65 -21.48 42.09
C GLU A 462 -12.68 -20.31 42.38
N GLY A 463 -11.91 -20.40 43.46
CA GLY A 463 -10.89 -19.40 43.78
C GLY A 463 -11.40 -18.01 44.17
N ASN A 464 -12.64 -17.88 44.66
CA ASN A 464 -13.31 -16.60 44.99
C ASN A 464 -13.52 -15.66 43.79
N LEU A 465 -13.44 -16.18 42.56
CA LEU A 465 -13.75 -15.41 41.37
C LEU A 465 -15.25 -15.09 41.35
N GLN A 466 -15.58 -13.83 41.02
CA GLN A 466 -16.96 -13.38 40.87
C GLN A 466 -17.14 -12.69 39.53
N SER A 467 -18.32 -12.86 38.95
CA SER A 467 -18.71 -12.21 37.71
C SER A 467 -20.16 -11.75 37.82
N THR A 468 -20.45 -10.56 37.31
CA THR A 468 -21.81 -10.01 37.28
C THR A 468 -22.15 -9.59 35.87
N SER A 469 -23.33 -9.99 35.39
CA SER A 469 -23.87 -9.58 34.10
C SER A 469 -25.26 -8.98 34.31
N SER A 470 -25.69 -8.11 33.40
CA SER A 470 -26.98 -7.44 33.48
C SER A 470 -27.69 -7.35 32.14
N ALA A 471 -29.00 -7.51 32.15
CA ALA A 471 -29.87 -7.33 30.99
C ALA A 471 -30.97 -6.32 31.32
N THR A 472 -31.25 -5.40 30.38
CA THR A 472 -32.34 -4.44 30.49
C THR A 472 -33.50 -4.87 29.62
N VAL A 473 -34.69 -4.97 30.18
CA VAL A 473 -35.91 -5.38 29.49
C VAL A 473 -37.07 -4.45 29.85
N ARG A 474 -37.93 -4.16 28.89
CA ARG A 474 -39.17 -3.42 29.15
C ARG A 474 -40.28 -4.39 29.50
N ILE A 475 -40.91 -4.20 30.66
CA ILE A 475 -42.06 -5.03 31.04
C ILE A 475 -43.26 -4.59 30.19
N PRO A 476 -43.94 -5.51 29.47
CA PRO A 476 -45.06 -5.15 28.62
C PRO A 476 -46.23 -4.61 29.46
N PRO A 477 -46.96 -3.57 28.99
CA PRO A 477 -48.11 -3.01 29.71
C PRO A 477 -49.38 -3.88 29.63
N VAL A 478 -49.44 -4.81 28.68
CA VAL A 478 -50.61 -5.65 28.40
C VAL A 478 -50.16 -7.07 28.12
N LYS A 479 -50.86 -8.05 28.69
CA LYS A 479 -50.77 -9.47 28.31
C LYS A 479 -52.12 -9.95 27.84
N LEU A 480 -52.14 -10.43 26.60
CA LEU A 480 -53.27 -11.12 26.00
C LEU A 480 -52.96 -12.61 25.93
N SER A 481 -53.98 -13.45 26.12
CA SER A 481 -53.82 -14.90 26.04
C SER A 481 -55.05 -15.52 25.40
N ILE A 482 -54.84 -16.47 24.48
CA ILE A 482 -55.89 -17.28 23.90
C ILE A 482 -56.03 -18.53 24.78
N LEU A 483 -57.23 -18.78 25.30
CA LEU A 483 -57.43 -19.73 26.40
C LEU A 483 -57.65 -21.18 25.94
N GLU A 484 -58.13 -21.41 24.73
CA GLU A 484 -58.46 -22.74 24.20
C GLU A 484 -57.27 -23.71 24.27
N GLU A 485 -57.40 -24.82 25.00
CA GLU A 485 -56.36 -25.86 25.03
C GLU A 485 -56.25 -26.64 23.73
N ASN A 486 -57.39 -26.93 23.11
CA ASN A 486 -57.49 -27.65 21.85
C ASN A 486 -58.24 -26.79 20.85
N PHE A 487 -57.86 -26.94 19.57
CA PHE A 487 -58.60 -26.32 18.49
C PHE A 487 -59.85 -27.16 18.22
N VAL A 488 -61.01 -26.67 18.66
CA VAL A 488 -62.30 -27.36 18.51
C VAL A 488 -63.11 -26.69 17.42
N PHE A 489 -63.58 -27.51 16.50
CA PHE A 489 -64.50 -27.16 15.44
C PHE A 489 -65.92 -27.50 15.87
N GLY A 490 -66.85 -26.57 15.63
CA GLY A 490 -68.27 -26.77 15.92
C GLY A 490 -69.14 -26.62 14.68
N GLU A 491 -70.31 -27.24 14.72
CA GLU A 491 -71.31 -27.23 13.66
C GLU A 491 -72.65 -26.76 14.22
N PHE A 492 -73.20 -25.68 13.65
CA PHE A 492 -74.58 -25.26 13.92
C PHE A 492 -75.51 -25.87 12.87
N ALA A 493 -76.39 -26.77 13.30
CA ALA A 493 -77.50 -27.27 12.48
C ALA A 493 -78.72 -26.35 12.66
N LEU A 494 -79.23 -25.78 11.56
CA LEU A 494 -80.46 -25.01 11.57
C LEU A 494 -81.68 -25.95 11.68
N PRO A 495 -82.69 -25.67 12.54
CA PRO A 495 -83.90 -26.48 12.61
C PRO A 495 -84.58 -26.50 11.23
N ASN A 496 -84.87 -27.69 10.71
CA ASN A 496 -85.52 -27.92 9.40
C ASN A 496 -84.66 -27.57 8.16
N SER A 497 -83.34 -27.54 8.26
CA SER A 497 -82.42 -27.40 7.12
C SER A 497 -81.31 -28.45 7.17
N THR A 498 -80.80 -28.87 6.01
CA THR A 498 -79.57 -29.68 5.90
C THR A 498 -78.30 -28.83 5.93
N LEU A 499 -78.43 -27.50 5.98
CA LEU A 499 -77.30 -26.58 6.03
C LEU A 499 -76.68 -26.56 7.43
N VAL A 500 -75.41 -26.94 7.49
CA VAL A 500 -74.58 -26.87 8.69
C VAL A 500 -73.61 -25.69 8.55
N ILE A 501 -73.62 -24.78 9.53
CA ILE A 501 -72.71 -23.63 9.55
C ILE A 501 -71.54 -23.96 10.47
N PRO A 502 -70.31 -24.02 9.95
CA PRO A 502 -69.14 -24.30 10.75
C PRO A 502 -68.64 -23.08 11.52
N TYR A 503 -68.09 -23.30 12.72
CA TYR A 503 -67.53 -22.24 13.53
C TYR A 503 -66.31 -22.68 14.35
N VAL A 504 -65.53 -21.68 14.75
CA VAL A 504 -64.40 -21.83 15.67
C VAL A 504 -64.55 -20.81 16.79
N ASN A 505 -64.34 -21.25 18.03
CA ASN A 505 -64.31 -20.36 19.18
C ASN A 505 -62.87 -19.89 19.44
N ILE A 506 -62.70 -18.57 19.56
CA ILE A 506 -61.44 -17.96 19.99
C ILE A 506 -61.71 -17.11 21.22
N THR A 507 -61.19 -17.56 22.36
CA THR A 507 -61.41 -16.99 23.68
C THR A 507 -60.17 -16.23 24.09
N VAL A 508 -60.29 -14.92 24.12
CA VAL A 508 -59.20 -14.00 24.40
C VAL A 508 -59.39 -13.44 25.79
N ARG A 509 -58.35 -13.56 26.62
CA ARG A 509 -58.28 -12.96 27.95
C ARG A 509 -57.31 -11.80 27.95
N ASN A 510 -57.75 -10.67 28.51
CA ASN A 510 -56.86 -9.60 28.95
C ASN A 510 -56.48 -9.86 30.41
N SER A 511 -55.18 -9.98 30.68
CA SER A 511 -54.66 -10.27 32.01
C SER A 511 -55.19 -9.26 33.05
N ASN A 512 -55.32 -9.71 34.30
CA ASN A 512 -55.79 -8.86 35.39
C ASN A 512 -54.77 -7.79 35.81
N ASN A 513 -53.49 -7.98 35.51
CA ASN A 513 -52.44 -7.01 35.77
C ASN A 513 -52.07 -6.17 34.54
N SER A 514 -52.80 -6.31 33.42
CA SER A 514 -52.66 -5.35 32.31
C SER A 514 -53.03 -3.94 32.77
N LEU A 515 -52.35 -2.92 32.25
CA LEU A 515 -52.62 -1.51 32.59
C LEU A 515 -53.72 -0.86 31.74
N LEU A 516 -54.09 -1.50 30.63
CA LEU A 516 -54.99 -0.92 29.63
C LEU A 516 -56.07 -1.92 29.23
N ASN A 517 -57.26 -1.40 29.00
CA ASN A 517 -58.25 -2.05 28.14
C ASN A 517 -57.69 -2.05 26.72
N VAL A 518 -57.98 -3.09 25.94
CA VAL A 518 -57.55 -3.15 24.55
C VAL A 518 -58.72 -3.36 23.62
N THR A 519 -58.62 -2.86 22.40
CA THR A 519 -59.65 -3.03 21.38
C THR A 519 -59.17 -4.07 20.38
N ILE A 520 -59.76 -5.26 20.42
CA ILE A 520 -59.48 -6.31 19.42
C ILE A 520 -60.05 -5.85 18.09
N THR A 521 -59.23 -5.80 17.05
CA THR A 521 -59.64 -5.30 15.73
C THR A 521 -59.63 -6.40 14.68
N LYS A 522 -58.85 -7.45 14.90
CA LYS A 522 -58.57 -8.45 13.88
C LYS A 522 -58.18 -9.79 14.50
N ILE A 523 -58.69 -10.86 13.90
CA ILE A 523 -58.31 -12.24 14.22
C ILE A 523 -57.90 -12.92 12.92
N THR A 524 -56.75 -13.58 12.91
CA THR A 524 -56.29 -14.37 11.76
C THR A 524 -56.01 -15.80 12.18
N LEU A 525 -56.32 -16.74 11.30
CA LEU A 525 -55.92 -18.14 11.43
C LEU A 525 -54.88 -18.46 10.35
N THR A 526 -53.68 -18.82 10.78
CA THR A 526 -52.60 -19.31 9.91
C THR A 526 -52.55 -20.83 9.99
N ILE A 527 -52.74 -21.49 8.86
CA ILE A 527 -52.78 -22.94 8.75
C ILE A 527 -51.53 -23.39 7.99
N LEU A 528 -50.84 -24.37 8.57
CA LEU A 528 -49.66 -24.99 7.98
C LEU A 528 -50.05 -26.37 7.43
N TYR A 529 -49.79 -26.61 6.14
CA TYR A 529 -50.06 -27.86 5.46
C TYR A 529 -48.78 -28.57 5.07
N ARG A 530 -48.86 -29.90 4.99
CA ARG A 530 -47.86 -30.73 4.34
C ARG A 530 -48.24 -30.91 2.87
N ASP A 531 -47.33 -30.53 1.97
CA ASP A 531 -47.44 -30.71 0.53
C ASP A 531 -46.26 -31.58 0.05
N GLY A 532 -46.46 -32.90 0.04
CA GLY A 532 -45.39 -33.88 -0.15
C GLY A 532 -44.30 -33.77 0.93
N ALA A 533 -43.08 -33.40 0.51
CA ALA A 533 -41.93 -33.16 1.39
C ALA A 533 -41.80 -31.70 1.86
N ALA A 534 -42.59 -30.78 1.30
CA ALA A 534 -42.55 -29.35 1.60
C ALA A 534 -43.69 -28.94 2.56
N PHE A 535 -43.55 -27.76 3.17
CA PHE A 535 -44.59 -27.13 3.99
C PHE A 535 -45.12 -25.87 3.29
N ARG A 536 -46.43 -25.68 3.31
CA ARG A 536 -47.10 -24.47 2.81
C ARG A 536 -47.95 -23.85 3.91
N SER A 537 -47.91 -22.53 4.07
CA SER A 537 -48.75 -21.82 5.03
C SER A 537 -49.77 -20.93 4.32
N GLU A 538 -51.00 -20.90 4.81
CA GLU A 538 -52.06 -19.99 4.38
C GLU A 538 -52.57 -19.21 5.58
N THR A 539 -52.76 -17.91 5.44
CA THR A 539 -53.32 -17.06 6.52
C THR A 539 -54.66 -16.51 6.07
N ILE A 540 -55.68 -16.77 6.88
CA ILE A 540 -57.05 -16.38 6.65
C ILE A 540 -57.43 -15.36 7.71
N GLU A 541 -57.96 -14.22 7.29
CA GLU A 541 -58.55 -13.25 8.21
C GLU A 541 -60.00 -13.64 8.50
N VAL A 542 -60.38 -13.65 9.76
CA VAL A 542 -61.76 -13.90 10.17
C VAL A 542 -62.61 -12.70 9.74
N ASP A 543 -63.70 -12.95 9.02
CA ASP A 543 -64.67 -11.90 8.69
C ASP A 543 -65.36 -11.41 9.97
N GLY A 544 -64.96 -10.21 10.42
CA GLY A 544 -65.47 -9.62 11.65
C GLY A 544 -66.97 -9.30 11.63
N THR A 545 -67.62 -9.27 10.46
CA THR A 545 -69.08 -9.13 10.35
C THR A 545 -69.83 -10.44 10.61
N LEU A 546 -69.12 -11.57 10.58
CA LEU A 546 -69.63 -12.92 10.81
C LEU A 546 -69.14 -13.51 12.15
N THR A 547 -68.84 -12.63 13.12
CA THR A 547 -68.43 -13.01 14.47
C THR A 547 -69.51 -12.70 15.50
N TYR A 548 -69.57 -13.48 16.57
CA TYR A 548 -70.38 -13.16 17.75
C TYR A 548 -69.51 -13.18 19.02
N PRO A 549 -69.34 -12.06 19.74
CA PRO A 549 -69.82 -10.71 19.42
C PRO A 549 -69.18 -10.16 18.12
N LEU A 550 -69.82 -9.18 17.49
CA LEU A 550 -69.31 -8.57 16.26
C LEU A 550 -67.96 -7.88 16.51
N LEU A 551 -67.01 -8.13 15.63
CA LEU A 551 -65.67 -7.54 15.65
C LEU A 551 -65.57 -6.27 14.79
N LEU A 552 -66.39 -6.13 13.73
CA LEU A 552 -66.42 -4.97 12.84
C LEU A 552 -67.73 -4.17 13.01
N PRO A 553 -67.72 -2.84 12.77
CA PRO A 553 -66.63 -2.04 12.17
C PRO A 553 -65.64 -1.39 13.16
N GLU A 554 -65.96 -1.27 14.45
CA GLU A 554 -65.18 -0.47 15.42
C GLU A 554 -64.19 -1.29 16.27
N GLY A 555 -64.15 -2.62 16.12
CA GLY A 555 -63.43 -3.50 17.02
C GLY A 555 -64.25 -3.90 18.25
N TYR A 556 -63.69 -4.77 19.09
CA TYR A 556 -64.29 -5.19 20.36
C TYR A 556 -63.42 -4.77 21.54
N LEU A 557 -63.97 -3.91 22.41
CA LEU A 557 -63.29 -3.46 23.62
C LEU A 557 -63.23 -4.57 24.67
N LEU A 558 -62.04 -5.14 24.88
CA LEU A 558 -61.76 -6.11 25.93
C LEU A 558 -61.15 -5.41 27.15
N SER A 559 -61.97 -5.24 28.18
CA SER A 559 -61.55 -4.64 29.45
C SER A 559 -60.53 -5.51 30.20
N ILE A 560 -59.74 -4.89 31.08
CA ILE A 560 -58.80 -5.57 31.98
C ILE A 560 -59.51 -6.66 32.78
N ASN A 561 -58.85 -7.81 32.98
CA ASN A 561 -59.40 -8.98 33.69
C ASN A 561 -60.71 -9.52 33.09
N LYS A 562 -61.00 -9.22 31.82
CA LYS A 562 -62.14 -9.80 31.11
C LYS A 562 -61.66 -10.79 30.07
N THR A 563 -62.59 -11.65 29.72
CA THR A 563 -62.46 -12.65 28.68
C THR A 563 -63.62 -12.45 27.73
N VAL A 564 -63.36 -12.59 26.43
CA VAL A 564 -64.39 -12.64 25.39
C VAL A 564 -64.16 -13.89 24.55
N THR A 565 -65.23 -14.58 24.18
CA THR A 565 -65.19 -15.65 23.20
C THR A 565 -65.83 -15.15 21.91
N PHE A 566 -65.05 -15.14 20.84
CA PHE A 566 -65.57 -14.90 19.49
C PHE A 566 -65.96 -16.24 18.88
N VAL A 567 -67.25 -16.35 18.53
CA VAL A 567 -67.75 -17.41 17.65
C VAL A 567 -67.52 -16.94 16.22
N CYS A 568 -66.51 -17.50 15.54
CA CYS A 568 -66.11 -17.12 14.20
C CYS A 568 -66.78 -18.05 13.17
N LEU A 569 -67.83 -17.57 12.49
CA LEU A 569 -68.53 -18.35 11.46
C LEU A 569 -67.75 -18.29 10.14
N SER A 570 -67.46 -19.45 9.54
CA SER A 570 -66.85 -19.52 8.20
C SER A 570 -66.93 -20.93 7.62
N SER A 571 -66.54 -21.12 6.36
CA SER A 571 -66.37 -22.43 5.72
C SER A 571 -65.06 -23.13 6.13
N TRP A 572 -64.77 -23.16 7.44
CA TRP A 572 -63.55 -23.74 8.03
C TRP A 572 -63.21 -25.19 7.61
N PRO A 573 -64.18 -26.09 7.34
CA PRO A 573 -63.89 -27.47 6.94
C PRO A 573 -63.06 -27.62 5.66
N ILE A 574 -63.08 -26.61 4.78
CA ILE A 574 -62.28 -26.61 3.54
C ILE A 574 -60.77 -26.52 3.85
N TYR A 575 -60.41 -25.97 5.01
CA TYR A 575 -59.03 -25.67 5.38
C TYR A 575 -58.43 -26.66 6.38
N LEU A 576 -59.21 -27.63 6.88
CA LEU A 576 -58.77 -28.66 7.83
C LEU A 576 -58.71 -30.02 7.13
N THR A 577 -58.00 -30.08 6.01
CA THR A 577 -57.72 -31.35 5.30
C THR A 577 -56.87 -32.27 6.18
N PRO A 578 -56.82 -33.60 5.92
CA PRO A 578 -55.92 -34.53 6.64
C PRO A 578 -54.44 -34.15 6.61
N ASN A 579 -54.06 -33.23 5.72
CA ASN A 579 -52.68 -32.76 5.53
C ASN A 579 -52.33 -31.52 6.36
N ALA A 580 -53.28 -30.96 7.13
CA ALA A 580 -53.02 -29.84 8.04
C ALA A 580 -52.14 -30.29 9.23
N VAL A 581 -51.02 -29.59 9.45
CA VAL A 581 -50.01 -29.90 10.46
C VAL A 581 -50.23 -29.09 11.73
N SER A 582 -50.59 -27.81 11.58
CA SER A 582 -50.90 -26.92 12.70
C SER A 582 -51.82 -25.78 12.27
N VAL A 583 -52.57 -25.26 13.23
CA VAL A 583 -53.40 -24.06 13.09
C VAL A 583 -52.95 -23.06 14.14
N THR A 584 -52.71 -21.81 13.75
CA THR A 584 -52.25 -20.75 14.63
C THR A 584 -53.25 -19.59 14.58
N ALA A 585 -53.92 -19.31 15.69
CA ALA A 585 -54.70 -18.09 15.81
C ALA A 585 -53.81 -16.95 16.28
N THR A 586 -53.93 -15.79 15.64
CA THR A 586 -53.36 -14.53 16.11
C THR A 586 -54.46 -13.49 16.23
N VAL A 587 -54.53 -12.85 17.39
CA VAL A 587 -55.47 -11.80 17.73
C VAL A 587 -54.69 -10.50 17.80
N TYR A 588 -55.17 -9.47 17.11
CA TYR A 588 -54.55 -8.15 17.03
C TYR A 588 -55.45 -7.10 17.67
N THR A 589 -54.80 -6.10 18.25
CA THR A 589 -55.46 -4.96 18.89
C THR A 589 -55.06 -3.65 18.24
N SER A 590 -55.93 -2.64 18.33
CA SER A 590 -55.67 -1.29 17.81
C SER A 590 -54.45 -0.63 18.46
N GLU A 591 -54.16 -1.00 19.70
CA GLU A 591 -53.07 -0.50 20.52
C GLU A 591 -51.71 -1.16 20.18
N GLY A 592 -51.70 -2.09 19.22
CA GLY A 592 -50.49 -2.74 18.71
C GLY A 592 -50.06 -3.99 19.49
N PHE A 593 -50.87 -4.48 20.43
CA PHE A 593 -50.62 -5.76 21.11
C PHE A 593 -51.22 -6.93 20.32
N GLN A 594 -50.61 -8.11 20.49
CA GLN A 594 -51.11 -9.34 19.89
C GLN A 594 -51.02 -10.52 20.86
N ALA A 595 -51.90 -11.50 20.66
CA ALA A 595 -51.79 -12.82 21.26
C ALA A 595 -51.81 -13.88 20.17
N THR A 596 -50.97 -14.89 20.33
CA THR A 596 -50.87 -16.00 19.37
C THR A 596 -50.95 -17.32 20.12
N ARG A 597 -51.65 -18.30 19.53
CA ARG A 597 -51.66 -19.68 20.01
C ARG A 597 -51.72 -20.63 18.83
N THR A 598 -50.90 -21.68 18.90
CA THR A 598 -50.82 -22.73 17.88
C THR A 598 -51.32 -24.04 18.46
N TRP A 599 -52.12 -24.75 17.68
CA TRP A 599 -52.65 -26.07 18.01
C TRP A 599 -52.31 -27.06 16.89
N LYS A 600 -52.31 -28.34 17.24
CA LYS A 600 -52.41 -29.41 16.25
C LYS A 600 -53.90 -29.65 15.98
N PRO A 601 -54.35 -29.56 14.72
CA PRO A 601 -55.73 -29.89 14.39
C PRO A 601 -55.96 -31.38 14.68
N SER A 602 -56.98 -31.70 15.48
CA SER A 602 -57.51 -33.05 15.54
C SER A 602 -58.46 -33.25 14.37
N PRO A 603 -58.34 -34.32 13.56
CA PRO A 603 -59.38 -34.64 12.59
C PRO A 603 -60.71 -34.85 13.32
N PRO A 604 -61.86 -34.51 12.69
CA PRO A 604 -63.18 -34.75 13.26
C PRO A 604 -63.44 -36.23 13.56
#